data_AF-A0A4Q4Y8T4-F1
#
_entry.id   AF-A0A4Q4Y8T4-F1
#
_cell.length_a   1.000
_cell.length_b   1.000
_cell.length_c   1.000
_cell.angle_alpha   90.00
_cell.angle_beta   90.00
_cell.angle_gamma   90.00
#
_symmetry.space_group_name_H-M   'P 1'
#
loop_
_entity.id
_entity.type
_entity.pdbx_description
1 polymer ?
#
loop_
_entity_poly.entity_id
_entity_poly.type
_entity_poly.pdbx_seq_one_letter_code
_entity_poly.pdbx_strand_id
1 'polypeptide(L)'
;MDVEPVPITHQPGVALTLSDIPAELHYTIFDFLDPIDSACLGLTCMRFYSIHRQLHGKVSLGARREGPNDMEWVWRHAGPFVASTSSGSGKHNALAVLSPRGQVYCRKCRTARCELHKHIKEWFADGQEYCEVSQKFGRPAEDGAKPVCYRSSPRHPHRCGRHTRQQRAVRLA
;
A
#
# COMPACT_ATOMS: atom_id res chain seq x y z
N MET A 1 -20.53 31.09 -29.31
CA MET A 1 -21.47 30.08 -28.79
C MET A 1 -20.74 29.39 -27.66
N ASP A 2 -20.77 30.01 -26.49
CA ASP A 2 -20.27 29.41 -25.25
C ASP A 2 -21.23 28.29 -24.88
N VAL A 3 -20.97 27.09 -25.42
CA VAL A 3 -21.77 25.90 -25.10
C VAL A 3 -21.36 25.48 -23.70
N GLU A 4 -22.19 25.86 -22.73
CA GLU A 4 -22.12 25.32 -21.37
C GLU A 4 -22.26 23.79 -21.46
N PRO A 5 -21.32 23.01 -20.91
CA PRO A 5 -21.38 21.56 -21.02
C PRO A 5 -22.65 21.06 -20.33
N VAL A 6 -23.43 20.26 -21.07
CA VAL A 6 -24.67 19.68 -20.55
C VAL A 6 -24.36 18.92 -19.26
N PRO A 7 -25.06 19.21 -18.14
CA PRO A 7 -24.90 18.46 -16.91
C PRO A 7 -25.13 16.97 -17.19
N ILE A 8 -24.25 16.11 -16.67
CA ILE A 8 -24.43 14.66 -16.76
C ILE A 8 -25.73 14.32 -16.02
N THR A 9 -26.83 14.22 -16.76
CA THR A 9 -28.12 13.83 -16.21
C THR A 9 -28.13 12.31 -16.09
N HIS A 10 -28.45 11.82 -14.90
CA HIS A 10 -28.54 10.40 -14.58
C HIS A 10 -29.56 9.73 -15.52
N GLN A 11 -29.09 8.99 -16.51
CA GLN A 11 -29.97 8.21 -17.38
C GLN A 11 -30.42 6.94 -16.64
N PRO A 12 -31.71 6.77 -16.35
CA PRO A 12 -32.21 5.54 -15.74
C PRO A 12 -31.88 4.35 -16.64
N GLY A 13 -31.17 3.35 -16.10
CA GLY A 13 -30.81 2.11 -16.82
C GLY A 13 -29.34 1.97 -17.23
N VAL A 14 -28.51 3.00 -17.05
CA VAL A 14 -27.06 2.90 -17.26
C VAL A 14 -26.37 2.54 -15.94
N ALA A 15 -25.54 1.49 -15.94
CA ALA A 15 -24.73 1.13 -14.78
C ALA A 15 -23.70 2.24 -14.52
N LEU A 16 -23.91 3.02 -13.47
CA LEU A 16 -22.96 4.05 -13.06
C LEU A 16 -21.63 3.42 -12.64
N THR A 17 -20.54 4.00 -13.11
CA THR A 17 -19.19 3.64 -12.67
C THR A 17 -18.70 4.59 -11.60
N LEU A 18 -17.66 4.19 -10.87
CA LEU A 18 -16.98 5.06 -9.91
C LEU A 18 -16.42 6.33 -10.58
N SER A 19 -16.23 6.33 -11.90
CA SER A 19 -15.73 7.52 -12.62
C SER A 19 -16.79 8.60 -12.83
N ASP A 20 -18.07 8.25 -12.74
CA ASP A 20 -19.19 9.14 -13.06
C ASP A 20 -19.62 10.00 -11.86
N ILE A 21 -19.14 9.70 -10.65
CA ILE A 21 -19.42 10.53 -9.47
C ILE A 21 -18.63 11.85 -9.53
N PRO A 22 -19.13 12.92 -8.89
CA PRO A 22 -18.43 14.20 -8.82
C PRO A 22 -17.04 14.10 -8.20
N ALA A 23 -16.12 14.99 -8.63
CA ALA A 23 -14.75 15.02 -8.16
C ALA A 23 -14.64 15.18 -6.63
N GLU A 24 -15.52 15.97 -6.01
CA GLU A 24 -15.58 16.13 -4.55
C GLU A 24 -15.77 14.79 -3.83
N LEU A 25 -16.57 13.89 -4.41
CA LEU A 25 -16.77 12.55 -3.87
C LEU A 25 -15.53 11.67 -4.08
N HIS A 26 -14.79 11.84 -5.18
CA HIS A 26 -13.49 11.18 -5.32
C HIS A 26 -12.52 11.64 -4.23
N TYR A 27 -12.37 12.94 -4.02
CA TYR A 27 -11.46 13.46 -2.99
C TYR A 27 -11.83 12.95 -1.59
N THR A 28 -13.12 12.96 -1.23
CA THR A 28 -13.56 12.43 0.07
C THR A 28 -13.25 10.93 0.20
N ILE A 29 -13.53 10.11 -0.81
CA ILE A 29 -13.15 8.68 -0.81
C ILE A 29 -11.65 8.53 -0.56
N PHE A 30 -10.81 9.29 -1.27
CA PHE A 30 -9.36 9.22 -1.12
C PHE A 30 -8.86 9.71 0.25
N ASP A 31 -9.52 10.69 0.87
CA ASP A 31 -9.22 11.15 2.23
C ASP A 31 -9.55 10.07 3.30
N PHE A 32 -10.55 9.23 3.03
CA PHE A 32 -10.91 8.10 3.90
C PHE A 32 -10.01 6.87 3.77
N LEU A 33 -9.27 6.71 2.66
CA LEU A 33 -8.44 5.53 2.43
C LEU A 33 -7.08 5.64 3.12
N ASP A 34 -6.55 4.51 3.61
CA ASP A 34 -5.15 4.45 4.02
C ASP A 34 -4.22 4.64 2.80
N PRO A 35 -2.96 5.06 2.98
CA PRO A 35 -2.06 5.30 1.84
C PRO A 35 -1.86 4.09 0.92
N ILE A 36 -1.99 2.86 1.45
CA ILE A 36 -1.84 1.62 0.67
C ILE A 36 -3.06 1.40 -0.23
N ASP A 37 -4.28 1.44 0.32
CA ASP A 37 -5.51 1.23 -0.45
C ASP A 37 -5.74 2.40 -1.41
N SER A 38 -5.39 3.61 -0.98
CA SER A 38 -5.36 4.83 -1.80
C SER A 38 -4.42 4.67 -3.00
N ALA A 39 -3.20 4.15 -2.80
CA ALA A 39 -2.28 3.87 -3.91
C ALA A 39 -2.84 2.80 -4.85
N CYS A 40 -3.46 1.75 -4.30
CA CYS A 40 -4.07 0.69 -5.11
C CYS A 40 -5.22 1.24 -5.97
N LEU A 41 -6.15 2.00 -5.39
CA LEU A 41 -7.23 2.64 -6.14
C LEU A 41 -6.68 3.65 -7.15
N GLY A 42 -5.68 4.45 -6.75
CA GLY A 42 -5.03 5.42 -7.62
C GLY A 42 -4.43 4.78 -8.87
N LEU A 43 -3.77 3.62 -8.75
CA LEU A 43 -3.13 2.93 -9.88
C LEU A 43 -4.11 2.34 -10.90
N THR A 44 -5.41 2.30 -10.60
CA THR A 44 -6.44 1.83 -11.56
C THR A 44 -6.74 2.82 -12.67
N CYS A 45 -6.56 4.12 -12.46
CA CYS A 45 -6.78 5.12 -13.51
C CYS A 45 -5.94 6.40 -13.29
N MET A 46 -5.57 7.06 -14.38
CA MET A 46 -4.70 8.24 -14.32
C MET A 46 -5.29 9.40 -13.51
N ARG A 47 -6.61 9.60 -13.56
CA ARG A 47 -7.29 10.65 -12.78
C ARG A 47 -7.19 10.38 -11.28
N PHE A 48 -7.45 9.14 -10.85
CA PHE A 48 -7.35 8.75 -9.45
C PHE A 48 -5.91 8.73 -8.96
N TYR A 49 -4.95 8.39 -9.81
CA TYR A 49 -3.54 8.50 -9.46
C TYR A 49 -3.13 9.94 -9.15
N SER A 50 -3.63 10.92 -9.91
CA SER A 50 -3.39 12.34 -9.63
C SER A 50 -3.96 12.77 -8.27
N ILE A 51 -5.19 12.34 -7.95
CA ILE A 51 -5.83 12.61 -6.65
C ILE A 51 -5.01 11.99 -5.51
N HIS A 52 -4.65 10.70 -5.62
CA HIS A 52 -3.78 10.02 -4.66
C HIS A 52 -2.48 10.79 -4.43
N ARG A 53 -1.80 11.17 -5.52
CA ARG A 53 -0.50 11.84 -5.45
C ARG A 53 -0.59 13.22 -4.81
N GLN A 54 -1.71 13.92 -4.96
CA GLN A 54 -1.96 15.20 -4.33
C GLN A 54 -2.23 15.07 -2.82
N LEU A 55 -3.01 14.06 -2.40
CA LEU A 55 -3.41 13.88 -1.00
C LEU A 55 -2.37 13.14 -0.15
N HIS A 56 -1.83 12.02 -0.66
CA HIS A 56 -0.99 11.09 0.09
C HIS A 56 0.49 11.11 -0.35
N GLY A 57 0.80 11.79 -1.46
CA GLY A 57 2.17 11.93 -1.96
C GLY A 57 2.72 10.64 -2.59
N LYS A 58 3.98 10.30 -2.26
CA LYS A 58 4.64 9.09 -2.75
C LYS A 58 4.65 8.02 -1.66
N VAL A 59 4.06 6.87 -1.94
CA VAL A 59 4.05 5.72 -1.03
C VAL A 59 5.17 4.75 -1.40
N SER A 60 5.98 4.35 -0.42
CA SER A 60 7.04 3.36 -0.65
C SER A 60 6.45 1.97 -0.84
N LEU A 61 7.10 1.12 -1.64
CA LEU A 61 6.67 -0.28 -1.82
C LEU A 61 6.78 -1.11 -0.53
N GLY A 62 7.67 -0.69 0.37
CA GLY A 62 7.82 -1.25 1.72
C GLY A 62 6.88 -0.61 2.74
N ALA A 63 5.98 0.31 2.33
CA ALA A 63 5.03 0.93 3.24
C ALA A 63 4.14 -0.14 3.85
N ARG A 64 3.96 -0.03 5.17
CA ARG A 64 3.12 -0.90 5.98
C ARG A 64 1.91 -0.12 6.43
N ARG A 65 0.76 -0.80 6.50
CA ARG A 65 -0.45 -0.19 7.05
C ARG A 65 -0.19 0.25 8.49
N GLU A 66 -0.43 1.53 8.76
CA GLU A 66 -0.48 2.05 10.12
C GLU A 66 -1.79 1.61 10.76
N GLY A 67 -1.70 0.78 11.78
CA GLY A 67 -2.87 0.25 12.45
C GLY A 67 -2.48 -0.84 13.44
N PRO A 68 -3.34 -1.07 14.43
CA PRO A 68 -3.07 -2.04 15.46
C PRO A 68 -2.97 -3.45 14.87
N ASN A 69 -1.87 -4.15 15.17
CA ASN A 69 -1.64 -5.53 14.77
C ASN A 69 -2.60 -6.47 15.53
N ASP A 70 -2.75 -7.73 15.13
CA ASP A 70 -3.65 -8.71 15.79
C ASP A 70 -3.48 -8.81 17.31
N MET A 71 -2.28 -8.55 17.84
CA MET A 71 -2.06 -8.47 19.28
C MET A 71 -2.82 -7.31 19.95
N GLU A 72 -2.96 -6.15 19.31
CA GLU A 72 -3.72 -4.99 19.80
C GLU A 72 -5.24 -5.14 19.73
N TRP A 73 -5.75 -6.07 18.91
CA TRP A 73 -7.16 -6.47 18.92
C TRP A 73 -7.52 -7.43 20.06
N VAL A 74 -6.57 -8.27 20.49
CA VAL A 74 -6.71 -9.12 21.68
C VAL A 74 -6.87 -8.27 22.95
N TRP A 75 -6.10 -7.17 23.06
CA TRP A 75 -6.18 -6.25 24.20
C TRP A 75 -7.50 -5.45 24.28
N ARG A 76 -8.28 -5.33 23.18
CA ARG A 76 -9.62 -4.71 23.20
C ARG A 76 -10.75 -5.64 23.65
N HIS A 77 -10.58 -6.97 23.54
CA HIS A 77 -11.53 -7.94 24.07
C HIS A 77 -11.28 -8.28 25.55
N ALA A 78 -10.15 -7.86 26.12
CA ALA A 78 -9.76 -8.12 27.50
C ALA A 78 -10.39 -7.15 28.54
N GLY A 79 -11.27 -6.23 28.15
CA GLY A 79 -12.02 -5.32 29.05
C GLY A 79 -11.72 -3.83 28.82
N PRO A 80 -12.54 -2.93 29.40
CA PRO A 80 -12.48 -1.50 29.09
C PRO A 80 -11.38 -0.84 29.92
N PHE A 81 -10.20 -0.62 29.34
CA PHE A 81 -9.26 0.31 29.93
C PHE A 81 -9.43 1.67 29.26
N VAL A 82 -10.13 2.54 29.98
CA VAL A 82 -10.04 4.01 30.01
C VAL A 82 -9.51 4.64 28.73
N ALA A 83 -10.40 5.38 28.05
CA ALA A 83 -10.01 6.44 27.14
C ALA A 83 -8.87 7.26 27.77
N SER A 84 -7.64 6.94 27.44
CA SER A 84 -6.48 7.72 27.82
C SER A 84 -6.37 8.79 26.75
N THR A 85 -7.02 9.90 27.04
CA THR A 85 -6.61 11.21 26.58
C THR A 85 -5.08 11.32 26.68
N SER A 86 -4.49 11.92 25.63
CA SER A 86 -3.07 12.27 25.43
C SER A 86 -2.11 11.17 24.93
N SER A 87 -2.07 10.98 23.60
CA SER A 87 -0.80 10.91 22.85
C SER A 87 -1.03 11.13 21.34
N GLY A 88 -0.87 12.37 20.89
CA GLY A 88 -0.63 12.72 19.49
C GLY A 88 -1.81 12.62 18.53
N SER A 89 -2.19 13.74 17.92
CA SER A 89 -3.19 13.89 16.85
C SER A 89 -2.83 13.16 15.53
N GLY A 90 -2.53 11.87 15.58
CA GLY A 90 -2.60 11.04 14.39
C GLY A 90 -4.07 10.88 14.04
N LYS A 91 -4.47 11.31 12.83
CA LYS A 91 -5.81 11.06 12.27
C LYS A 91 -6.07 9.55 12.34
N HIS A 92 -6.71 9.06 13.40
CA HIS A 92 -7.11 7.67 13.47
C HIS A 92 -8.03 7.41 12.28
N ASN A 93 -7.63 6.48 11.42
CA ASN A 93 -8.30 6.22 10.17
C ASN A 93 -9.74 5.76 10.46
N ALA A 94 -10.75 6.57 10.12
CA ALA A 94 -12.17 6.26 10.37
C ALA A 94 -12.58 4.91 9.76
N LEU A 95 -11.85 4.46 8.73
CA LEU A 95 -11.99 3.15 8.11
C LEU A 95 -11.69 1.99 9.07
N ALA A 96 -10.91 2.21 10.13
CA ALA A 96 -10.70 1.20 11.18
C ALA A 96 -12.00 0.89 11.97
N VAL A 97 -12.92 1.86 12.06
CA VAL A 97 -14.25 1.66 12.69
C VAL A 97 -15.19 0.90 11.76
N LEU A 98 -15.05 1.10 10.44
CA LEU A 98 -15.83 0.43 9.40
C LEU A 98 -15.24 -0.92 8.96
N SER A 99 -14.01 -1.23 9.40
CA SER A 99 -13.35 -2.48 9.05
C SER A 99 -14.17 -3.66 9.57
N PRO A 100 -14.41 -4.71 8.78
CA PRO A 100 -15.23 -5.83 9.19
C PRO A 100 -14.72 -6.39 10.52
N ARG A 101 -15.54 -6.29 11.57
CA ARG A 101 -15.22 -6.82 12.90
C ARG A 101 -14.79 -8.28 12.77
N GLY A 102 -13.60 -8.62 13.23
CA GLY A 102 -13.06 -9.98 13.17
C GLY A 102 -12.24 -10.33 11.92
N GLN A 103 -12.02 -9.41 10.98
CA GLN A 103 -11.10 -9.64 9.86
C GLN A 103 -9.64 -9.41 10.30
N VAL A 104 -9.07 -10.45 10.94
CA VAL A 104 -7.69 -10.51 11.47
C VAL A 104 -6.65 -10.45 10.33
N TYR A 105 -6.95 -11.08 9.19
CA TYR A 105 -6.02 -11.16 8.06
C TYR A 105 -6.54 -10.48 6.80
N CYS A 106 -5.64 -9.80 6.09
CA CYS A 106 -5.93 -9.30 4.75
C CYS A 106 -6.30 -10.42 3.80
N ARG A 107 -7.39 -10.28 3.04
CA ARG A 107 -7.83 -11.29 2.05
C ARG A 107 -6.85 -11.48 0.89
N LYS A 108 -6.07 -10.44 0.56
CA LYS A 108 -5.07 -10.46 -0.51
C LYS A 108 -3.72 -10.98 -0.01
N CYS A 109 -3.22 -10.42 1.08
CA CYS A 109 -1.87 -10.76 1.58
C CYS A 109 -1.82 -11.92 2.56
N ARG A 110 -2.96 -12.31 3.14
CA ARG A 110 -3.07 -13.34 4.20
C ARG A 110 -2.13 -13.12 5.39
N THR A 111 -1.81 -11.85 5.68
CA THR A 111 -0.99 -11.45 6.83
C THR A 111 -1.69 -10.32 7.58
N ALA A 112 -1.30 -10.13 8.84
CA ALA A 112 -1.85 -9.12 9.74
C ALA A 112 -1.44 -7.69 9.37
N ARG A 113 -0.27 -7.52 8.73
CA ARG A 113 0.25 -6.21 8.30
C ARG A 113 0.50 -6.19 6.81
N CYS A 114 -0.41 -5.56 6.08
CA CYS A 114 -0.28 -5.37 4.64
C CYS A 114 0.95 -4.52 4.31
N GLU A 115 1.63 -4.91 3.25
CA GLU A 115 2.69 -4.13 2.62
C GLU A 115 2.27 -3.80 1.18
N LEU A 116 2.53 -2.58 0.73
CA LEU A 116 2.09 -2.12 -0.59
C LEU A 116 2.55 -3.07 -1.71
N HIS A 117 3.83 -3.50 -1.69
CA HIS A 117 4.35 -4.40 -2.72
C HIS A 117 3.57 -5.71 -2.84
N LYS A 118 3.01 -6.24 -1.75
CA LYS A 118 2.19 -7.47 -1.78
C LYS A 118 0.82 -7.20 -2.42
N HIS A 119 0.27 -6.00 -2.20
CA HIS A 119 -1.00 -5.61 -2.82
C HIS A 119 -0.88 -5.43 -4.32
N ILE A 120 0.21 -4.85 -4.79
CA ILE A 120 0.39 -4.52 -6.21
C ILE A 120 1.21 -5.55 -6.99
N LYS A 121 1.61 -6.67 -6.36
CA LYS A 121 2.49 -7.69 -6.97
C LYS A 121 1.97 -8.19 -8.33
N GLU A 122 0.67 -8.40 -8.44
CA GLU A 122 0.01 -8.91 -9.66
C GLU A 122 -0.01 -7.90 -10.82
N TRP A 123 0.34 -6.63 -10.57
CA TRP A 123 0.48 -5.62 -11.62
C TRP A 123 1.88 -5.59 -12.24
N PHE A 124 2.84 -6.30 -11.67
CA PHE A 124 4.17 -6.46 -12.23
C PHE A 124 4.25 -7.75 -13.07
N ALA A 125 5.12 -7.74 -14.07
CA ALA A 125 5.28 -8.87 -14.97
C ALA A 125 5.87 -10.12 -14.28
N ASP A 126 5.48 -11.29 -14.75
CA ASP A 126 6.04 -12.57 -14.33
C ASP A 126 7.53 -12.60 -14.64
N GLY A 127 8.36 -12.64 -13.59
CA GLY A 127 9.82 -12.48 -13.71
C GLY A 127 10.37 -11.23 -13.03
N GLN A 128 9.57 -10.53 -12.22
CA GLN A 128 10.08 -9.54 -11.27
C GLN A 128 9.85 -10.00 -9.83
N GLU A 129 10.87 -9.78 -8.99
CA GLU A 129 10.82 -10.12 -7.57
C GLU A 129 11.03 -8.87 -6.73
N TYR A 130 10.27 -8.76 -5.64
CA TYR A 130 10.46 -7.69 -4.66
C TYR A 130 11.69 -7.97 -3.78
N CYS A 131 12.53 -6.96 -3.61
CA CYS A 131 13.67 -7.02 -2.72
C CYS A 131 13.43 -6.16 -1.47
N GLU A 132 13.46 -6.76 -0.27
CA GLU A 132 13.22 -6.04 1.00
C GLU A 132 14.33 -5.01 1.33
N VAL A 133 15.56 -5.25 0.85
CA VAL A 133 16.71 -4.39 1.13
C VAL A 133 16.73 -3.15 0.23
N SER A 134 16.48 -3.32 -1.07
CA SER A 134 16.41 -2.21 -2.02
C SER A 134 15.02 -1.57 -2.09
N GLN A 135 14.01 -2.23 -1.51
CA GLN A 135 12.59 -1.87 -1.50
C GLN A 135 12.00 -1.65 -2.90
N LYS A 136 12.45 -2.44 -3.89
CA LYS A 136 12.06 -2.33 -5.30
C LYS A 136 11.77 -3.70 -5.89
N PHE A 137 10.90 -3.73 -6.91
CA PHE A 137 10.80 -4.85 -7.82
C PHE A 137 11.96 -4.82 -8.81
N GLY A 138 12.60 -5.96 -9.00
CA GLY A 138 13.75 -6.11 -9.91
C GLY A 138 13.84 -7.50 -10.48
N ARG A 139 14.96 -7.80 -11.15
CA ARG A 139 15.23 -9.15 -11.64
C ARG A 139 15.25 -10.15 -10.49
N PRO A 140 14.80 -11.40 -10.72
CA PRO A 140 14.80 -12.42 -9.69
C PRO A 140 16.24 -12.78 -9.33
N ALA A 141 16.42 -13.33 -8.14
CA ALA A 141 17.72 -13.86 -7.73
C ALA A 141 18.13 -15.07 -8.59
N GLU A 142 19.44 -15.34 -8.69
CA GLU A 142 19.96 -16.50 -9.42
C GLU A 142 19.54 -17.82 -8.75
N ASP A 143 19.36 -18.88 -9.55
CA ASP A 143 19.00 -20.24 -9.10
C ASP A 143 20.08 -20.81 -8.17
N GLY A 144 19.87 -20.70 -6.86
CA GLY A 144 20.85 -21.06 -5.82
C GLY A 144 21.13 -19.95 -4.80
N ALA A 145 20.55 -18.77 -4.97
CA ALA A 145 20.64 -17.70 -3.98
C ALA A 145 19.87 -18.05 -2.69
N LYS A 146 20.31 -17.47 -1.56
CA LYS A 146 19.64 -17.62 -0.25
C LYS A 146 18.14 -17.27 -0.35
N PRO A 147 17.26 -17.88 0.45
CA PRO A 147 15.81 -17.64 0.37
C PRO A 147 15.41 -16.22 0.81
N VAL A 148 16.22 -15.55 1.64
CA VAL A 148 15.90 -14.24 2.22
C VAL A 148 16.86 -13.16 1.70
N CYS A 149 16.33 -11.95 1.48
CA CYS A 149 17.13 -10.79 1.15
C CYS A 149 18.03 -10.39 2.32
N TYR A 150 19.30 -10.05 2.05
CA TYR A 150 20.22 -9.60 3.09
C TYR A 150 21.11 -8.46 2.57
N ARG A 151 21.53 -7.58 3.46
CA ARG A 151 22.46 -6.48 3.13
C ARG A 151 23.84 -7.07 2.87
N SER A 152 24.43 -6.77 1.70
CA SER A 152 25.77 -7.28 1.36
C SER A 152 26.89 -6.54 2.08
N SER A 153 26.68 -5.28 2.42
CA SER A 153 27.66 -4.48 3.16
C SER A 153 26.97 -3.45 4.05
N PRO A 154 27.45 -3.25 5.30
CA PRO A 154 26.97 -2.17 6.16
C PRO A 154 27.10 -0.78 5.52
N ARG A 155 28.14 -0.56 4.69
CA ARG A 155 28.41 0.71 3.99
C ARG A 155 27.43 1.01 2.85
N HIS A 156 26.74 0.00 2.32
CA HIS A 156 25.79 0.15 1.22
C HIS A 156 24.41 -0.40 1.61
N PRO A 157 23.59 0.40 2.32
CA PRO A 157 22.34 -0.08 2.91
C PRO A 157 21.32 -0.63 1.90
N HIS A 158 21.30 -0.11 0.67
CA HIS A 158 20.35 -0.54 -0.37
C HIS A 158 20.88 -1.65 -1.28
N ARG A 159 22.09 -2.18 -1.02
CA ARG A 159 22.69 -3.24 -1.83
C ARG A 159 22.34 -4.61 -1.25
N CYS A 160 21.48 -5.35 -1.95
CA CYS A 160 21.05 -6.69 -1.55
C CYS A 160 22.04 -7.75 -2.04
N GLY A 161 22.66 -8.53 -1.15
CA GLY A 161 23.57 -9.61 -1.53
C GLY A 161 22.90 -10.77 -2.29
N ARG A 162 21.57 -10.87 -2.23
CA ARG A 162 20.79 -11.87 -2.97
C ARG A 162 20.56 -11.48 -4.44
N HIS A 163 20.33 -10.19 -4.69
CA HIS A 163 19.98 -9.67 -6.01
C HIS A 163 21.13 -8.95 -6.73
N THR A 164 22.24 -8.68 -6.03
CA THR A 164 23.40 -8.00 -6.63
C THR A 164 24.32 -9.01 -7.30
N ARG A 165 24.47 -8.92 -8.62
CA ARG A 165 25.30 -9.82 -9.45
C ARG A 165 26.82 -9.56 -9.36
N GLN A 166 27.27 -8.55 -8.60
CA GLN A 166 28.69 -8.25 -8.44
C GLN A 166 29.31 -9.11 -7.34
N GLN A 167 29.61 -10.37 -7.67
CA GLN A 167 30.72 -11.08 -7.05
C GLN A 167 32.02 -10.51 -7.62
N ARG A 168 32.58 -9.44 -7.02
CA ARG A 168 34.04 -9.33 -7.07
C ARG A 168 34.52 -10.49 -6.21
N ALA A 169 35.08 -11.52 -6.82
CA ALA A 169 35.80 -12.56 -6.09
C ALA A 169 36.81 -11.85 -5.19
N VAL A 170 36.58 -11.87 -3.89
CA VAL A 170 37.58 -11.44 -2.93
C VAL A 170 38.69 -12.47 -3.05
N ARG A 171 39.77 -12.13 -3.77
CA ARG A 171 41.00 -12.91 -3.70
C ARG A 171 41.48 -12.78 -2.25
N LEU A 172 41.27 -13.83 -1.47
CA LEU A 172 42.06 -14.05 -0.26
C LEU A 172 43.49 -14.27 -0.75
N ALA A 173 44.33 -13.25 -0.55
CA ALA A 173 45.76 -13.33 -0.76
C ALA A 173 46.41 -14.09 0.40
#